data_AF-M1ZRE6-F1
#
_entry.id   AF-M1ZRE6-F1
#
_cell.length_a   1.000
_cell.length_b   1.000
_cell.length_c   1.000
_cell.angle_alpha   90.00
_cell.angle_beta   90.00
_cell.angle_gamma   90.00
#
_symmetry.space_group_name_H-M   'P 1'
#
loop_
_entity.id
_entity.type
_entity.pdbx_description
1 polymer ?
#
loop_
_entity_poly.entity_id
_entity_poly.type
_entity_poly.pdbx_seq_one_letter_code
_entity_poly.pdbx_strand_id
1 'polypeptide(L)' 'KREIKELIDKEDKKKPISDQIICNILNNKGIQISRRTVAKYREELGIQSSKCRKRF' A
#
# COMPACT_ATOMS: atom_id res chain seq x y z
N LYS A 1 -5.81 -4.52 -8.37
CA LYS A 1 -5.47 -3.07 -8.23
C LYS A 1 -6.41 -2.32 -7.27
N ARG A 2 -7.72 -2.58 -7.23
CA ARG A 2 -8.67 -1.89 -6.33
C ARG A 2 -8.34 -2.02 -4.84
N GLU A 3 -8.05 -3.24 -4.38
CA GLU A 3 -7.68 -3.53 -2.99
C GLU A 3 -6.52 -2.66 -2.44
N ILE A 4 -5.46 -2.44 -3.23
CA ILE A 4 -4.32 -1.61 -2.79
C ILE A 4 -4.75 -0.15 -2.62
N LYS A 5 -5.56 0.35 -3.57
CA LYS A 5 -6.08 1.71 -3.48
C LYS A 5 -6.97 1.87 -2.26
N GLU A 6 -7.87 0.92 -1.98
CA GLU A 6 -8.75 0.97 -0.81
C GLU A 6 -7.98 0.87 0.51
N LEU A 7 -6.94 0.05 0.58
CA LEU A 7 -6.08 -0.05 1.76
C LEU A 7 -5.33 1.26 2.03
N ILE A 8 -4.88 1.94 0.98
CA ILE A 8 -4.21 3.23 1.08
C ILE A 8 -5.23 4.34 1.41
N ASP A 9 -6.43 4.30 0.84
CA ASP A 9 -7.46 5.32 1.07
C ASP A 9 -8.03 5.27 2.50
N LYS A 10 -8.10 4.06 3.07
CA LYS A 10 -8.48 3.80 4.47
C LYS A 10 -7.31 3.92 5.45
N GLU A 11 -6.11 4.27 4.99
CA GLU A 11 -4.94 4.37 5.86
C GLU A 11 -4.99 5.60 6.76
N ASP A 12 -4.35 5.51 7.93
CA ASP A 12 -4.15 6.68 8.77
C ASP A 12 -3.03 7.56 8.18
N LYS A 13 -3.37 8.79 7.80
CA LYS A 13 -2.43 9.76 7.22
C LYS A 13 -1.29 10.16 8.18
N LYS A 14 -1.48 9.98 9.49
CA LYS A 14 -0.41 10.18 10.50
C LYS A 14 0.56 9.00 10.54
N LYS A 15 0.11 7.81 10.15
CA LYS A 15 0.90 6.58 10.13
C LYS A 15 0.63 5.79 8.83
N PRO A 16 1.09 6.31 7.69
CA PRO A 16 0.86 5.67 6.40
C PRO A 16 1.44 4.26 6.37
N ILE A 17 0.69 3.37 5.74
CA ILE A 17 0.99 1.95 5.66
C ILE A 17 2.07 1.74 4.60
N SER A 18 3.11 1.00 4.94
CA SER A 18 4.19 0.66 4.02
C SER A 18 3.78 -0.42 3.02
N ASP A 19 4.47 -0.48 1.89
CA ASP A 19 4.23 -1.52 0.86
C ASP A 19 4.38 -2.94 1.44
N GLN A 20 5.20 -3.11 2.48
CA GLN A 20 5.38 -4.38 3.18
C GLN A 20 4.13 -4.78 3.97
N ILE A 21 3.49 -3.84 4.65
CA ILE A 21 2.26 -4.12 5.41
C ILE A 21 1.11 -4.40 4.45
N ILE A 22 1.00 -3.64 3.35
CA ILE A 22 0.01 -3.90 2.29
C ILE A 22 0.20 -5.31 1.72
N CYS A 23 1.45 -5.71 1.45
CA CYS A 23 1.81 -7.05 1.04
C CYS A 23 1.32 -8.10 2.06
N ASN A 24 1.58 -7.92 3.35
CA ASN A 24 1.14 -8.85 4.39
C ASN A 24 -0.40 -8.93 4.48
N ILE A 25 -1.11 -7.80 4.42
CA ILE A 25 -2.58 -7.77 4.46
C ILE A 25 -3.16 -8.54 3.26
N LEU A 26 -2.60 -8.35 2.07
CA LEU A 26 -3.06 -9.03 0.86
C LEU A 26 -2.76 -10.53 0.89
N ASN A 27 -1.58 -10.92 1.39
CA ASN A 27 -1.26 -12.33 1.61
C ASN A 27 -2.22 -12.98 2.61
N ASN A 28 -2.58 -12.29 3.70
CA ASN A 28 -3.58 -12.77 4.66
C ASN A 28 -4.98 -12.91 4.05
N LYS A 29 -5.32 -12.11 3.04
CA LYS A 29 -6.55 -12.25 2.25
C LYS A 29 -6.49 -13.37 1.20
N GLY A 30 -5.39 -14.13 1.14
CA GLY A 30 -5.16 -15.17 0.13
C GLY A 30 -4.60 -14.66 -1.21
N ILE A 31 -4.26 -13.38 -1.30
CA ILE A 31 -3.69 -12.77 -2.50
C ILE A 31 -2.17 -12.75 -2.37
N GLN A 32 -1.52 -13.78 -2.92
CA GLN A 32 -0.06 -13.88 -2.90
C GLN A 32 0.59 -12.86 -3.83
N ILE A 33 1.05 -11.75 -3.25
CA ILE A 33 1.79 -10.73 -3.99
C ILE A 33 3.06 -10.35 -3.26
N SER A 34 4.08 -9.96 -4.02
CA SER A 34 5.33 -9.47 -3.47
C SER A 34 5.26 -7.96 -3.16
N ARG A 35 6.11 -7.50 -2.23
CA ARG A 35 6.32 -6.06 -1.97
C ARG A 35 6.67 -5.28 -3.25
N ARG A 36 7.45 -5.88 -4.17
CA ARG A 36 7.81 -5.24 -5.45
C ARG A 36 6.58 -5.02 -6.34
N THR A 37 5.68 -6.00 -6.38
CA THR A 37 4.40 -5.91 -7.11
C THR A 37 3.50 -4.83 -6.52
N VAL A 38 3.44 -4.72 -5.18
CA VAL A 38 2.73 -3.62 -4.50
C VAL A 38 3.30 -2.27 -4.91
N ALA A 39 4.63 -2.11 -4.85
CA ALA A 39 5.30 -0.86 -5.20
C ALA A 39 5.01 -0.46 -6.65
N LYS A 40 5.11 -1.41 -7.60
CA LYS A 40 4.77 -1.18 -9.01
C LYS A 40 3.32 -0.70 -9.16
N TYR A 41 2.37 -1.38 -8.51
CA TYR A 41 0.96 -0.97 -8.57
C TYR A 41 0.70 0.37 -7.88
N ARG A 42 1.41 0.69 -6.81
CA ARG A 42 1.35 1.99 -6.14
C ARG A 42 1.82 3.12 -7.07
N GLU A 43 2.92 2.90 -7.78
CA GLU A 43 3.47 3.85 -8.75
C GLU A 43 2.54 4.04 -9.95
N GLU A 44 1.99 2.96 -10.50
CA GLU A 44 0.98 3.02 -11.57
C GLU A 44 -0.29 3.79 -11.14
N LEU A 45 -0.61 3.80 -9.84
CA LEU A 45 -1.72 4.56 -9.27
C LEU A 45 -1.36 6.02 -8.96
N GLY A 46 -0.11 6.45 -9.19
CA GLY A 46 0.37 7.80 -8.88
C GLY A 46 0.51 8.11 -7.40
N ILE A 47 0.51 7.08 -6.54
CA ILE A 47 0.55 7.25 -5.09
C ILE A 47 2.02 7.30 -4.65
N GLN A 48 2.41 8.33 -3.90
CA GLN A 48 3.77 8.46 -3.39
C GLN A 48 4.12 7.41 -2.33
N SER A 49 5.40 7.21 -2.03
CA SER A 49 5.84 6.24 -1.02
C SER A 49 5.26 6.57 0.37
N SER A 50 5.14 5.55 1.23
CA SER A 50 4.61 5.74 2.60
C SER A 50 5.38 6.81 3.39
N LYS A 51 6.68 6.97 3.14
CA LYS A 51 7.51 8.01 3.79
C LYS A 51 7.10 9.43 3.37
N CYS A 52 6.74 9.62 2.11
CA CYS A 52 6.28 10.91 1.57
C CYS A 52 4.83 11.24 1.95
N ARG A 53 4.00 10.23 2.25
CA ARG A 53 2.59 10.43 2.64
C ARG A 53 2.41 10.79 4.12
N LYS A 54 3.45 10.66 4.95
CA LYS A 54 3.36 10.94 6.38
C LYS A 54 3.20 12.44 6.60
N ARG A 55 2.02 12.86 7.09
CA ARG A 55 1.77 14.24 7.51
C ARG A 55 2.01 14.35 9.02
N PHE A 56 2.87 15.28 9.43
CA PHE A 56 3.14 15.60 10.84
C PHE A 56 2.01 16.46 11.41
#